data_AF-A0A1W9QZC6-F1
#
_entry.id   AF-A0A1W9QZC6-F1
#
_cell.length_a   1.000
_cell.length_b   1.000
_cell.length_c   1.000
_cell.angle_alpha   90.00
_cell.angle_beta   90.00
_cell.angle_gamma   90.00
#
_symmetry.space_group_name_H-M   'P 1'
#
loop_
_entity.id
_entity.type
_entity.pdbx_description
1 polymer ?
#
loop_
_entity_poly.entity_id
_entity_poly.type
_entity_poly.pdbx_seq_one_letter_code
_entity_poly.pdbx_strand_id
1 'polypeptide(L)'
;AISAKFIFTVSLFPYFILTSVSATLTAFKAAESYERIFNKYPDSKDAEPSLYNASYYYVKAEDWNNAIRINDKYIATYPDAAASVDLYFDKAKYYLKLDNIVEANKVYEQFALKKGGKRC
;
A
#
# COMPACT_ATOMS: atom_id res chain seq x y z
N ALA A 1 30.02 -33.81 13.83
CA ALA A 1 30.61 -32.48 13.58
C ALA A 1 29.61 -31.65 12.80
N ILE A 2 28.92 -30.71 13.46
CA ILE A 2 28.05 -29.74 12.78
C ILE A 2 28.98 -28.79 12.04
N SER A 3 28.86 -28.69 10.71
CA SER A 3 29.79 -27.88 9.92
C SER A 3 29.65 -26.40 10.30
N ALA A 4 30.77 -25.67 10.34
CA ALA A 4 30.77 -24.24 10.70
C ALA A 4 29.84 -23.39 9.81
N LYS A 5 29.53 -23.85 8.58
CA LYS A 5 28.53 -23.26 7.68
C LYS A 5 27.11 -23.30 8.23
N PHE A 6 26.75 -24.35 8.98
CA PHE A 6 25.41 -24.53 9.55
C PHE A 6 25.20 -23.68 10.82
N ILE A 7 26.27 -23.40 11.56
CA ILE A 7 26.22 -22.51 12.74
C ILE A 7 26.08 -21.05 12.30
N PHE A 8 26.75 -20.66 11.20
CA PHE A 8 26.69 -19.31 10.66
C PHE A 8 25.32 -18.92 10.08
N THR A 9 24.57 -19.87 9.53
CA THR A 9 23.22 -19.60 8.99
C THR A 9 22.16 -19.47 10.09
N VAL A 10 22.28 -20.24 11.18
CA VAL A 10 21.34 -20.20 12.32
C VAL A 10 21.53 -18.94 13.17
N SER A 11 22.75 -18.40 13.29
CA SER A 11 23.01 -17.17 14.05
C SER A 11 22.59 -15.88 13.33
N LEU A 12 22.47 -15.91 12.00
CA LEU A 12 22.07 -14.75 11.19
C LEU A 12 20.55 -14.65 10.95
N PHE A 13 19.82 -15.76 11.09
CA PHE A 13 18.36 -15.79 10.95
C PHE A 13 17.63 -14.79 11.87
N PRO A 14 17.97 -14.66 13.17
CA PRO A 14 17.35 -13.66 14.05
C PRO A 14 17.60 -12.23 13.58
N TYR A 15 18.77 -11.94 13.02
CA TYR A 15 19.13 -10.61 12.53
C TYR A 15 18.33 -10.24 11.27
N PHE A 16 18.11 -11.19 10.36
CA PHE A 16 17.27 -11.00 9.18
C PHE A 16 15.81 -10.71 9.53
N ILE A 17 15.25 -11.44 10.51
CA ILE A 17 13.88 -11.17 10.99
C ILE A 17 13.82 -9.79 11.66
N LEU A 18 14.81 -9.43 12.48
CA LEU A 18 14.84 -8.13 13.15
C LEU A 18 14.92 -6.96 12.17
N THR A 19 15.74 -7.06 11.11
CA THR A 19 15.84 -6.01 10.08
C THR A 19 14.56 -5.90 9.26
N SER A 20 13.92 -7.03 8.92
CA SER A 20 12.63 -7.06 8.23
C SER A 20 11.53 -6.40 9.08
N VAL A 21 11.39 -6.79 10.35
CA VAL A 21 10.39 -6.22 11.27
C VAL A 21 10.63 -4.73 11.52
N SER A 22 11.89 -4.32 11.65
CA SER A 22 12.22 -2.89 11.79
C SER A 22 11.84 -2.10 10.54
N ALA A 23 12.06 -2.66 9.35
CA ALA A 23 11.71 -2.03 8.09
C ALA A 23 10.18 -1.88 7.93
N THR A 24 9.40 -2.93 8.24
CA THR A 24 7.93 -2.87 8.19
C THR A 24 7.36 -1.88 9.20
N LEU A 25 7.88 -1.87 10.44
CA LEU A 25 7.47 -0.91 11.46
C LEU A 25 7.79 0.54 11.06
N THR A 26 8.95 0.76 10.45
CA THR A 26 9.35 2.10 9.97
C THR A 26 8.44 2.56 8.84
N ALA A 27 8.12 1.67 7.89
CA ALA A 27 7.18 1.96 6.82
C ALA A 27 5.78 2.30 7.37
N PHE A 28 5.28 1.53 8.34
CA PHE A 28 3.98 1.79 8.97
C PHE A 28 3.94 3.19 9.62
N LYS A 29 4.95 3.55 10.41
CA LYS A 29 5.04 4.88 11.05
C LYS A 29 5.15 6.02 10.03
N ALA A 30 5.83 5.78 8.91
CA ALA A 30 5.90 6.74 7.81
C ALA A 30 4.50 6.95 7.20
N ALA A 31 3.77 5.87 6.93
CA ALA A 31 2.41 5.92 6.41
C ALA A 31 1.47 6.75 7.31
N GLU A 32 1.47 6.47 8.62
CA GLU A 32 0.67 7.23 9.58
C GLU A 32 1.05 8.71 9.63
N SER A 33 2.33 9.04 9.44
CA SER A 33 2.80 10.43 9.45
C SER A 33 2.29 11.21 8.26
N TYR A 34 2.34 10.61 7.07
CA TYR A 34 1.79 11.22 5.87
C TYR A 34 0.27 11.35 5.93
N GLU A 35 -0.43 10.33 6.44
CA GLU A 35 -1.87 10.43 6.66
C GLU A 35 -2.23 11.57 7.62
N ARG A 36 -1.46 11.77 8.70
CA ARG A 36 -1.63 12.91 9.61
C ARG A 36 -1.41 14.25 8.92
N ILE A 37 -0.43 14.37 8.02
CA ILE A 37 -0.19 15.61 7.27
C ILE A 37 -1.42 15.96 6.44
N PHE A 38 -1.95 15.00 5.69
CA PHE A 38 -3.18 15.20 4.92
C PHE A 38 -4.36 15.60 5.82
N ASN A 39 -4.56 14.91 6.95
CA ASN A 39 -5.68 15.19 7.85
C ASN A 39 -5.58 16.58 8.50
N LYS A 40 -4.36 17.07 8.76
CA LYS A 40 -4.14 18.36 9.41
C LYS A 40 -4.13 19.53 8.43
N TYR A 41 -3.69 19.30 7.20
CA TYR A 41 -3.52 20.33 6.18
C TYR A 41 -4.13 19.91 4.83
N PRO A 42 -5.44 19.61 4.79
CA PRO A 42 -6.08 19.01 3.61
C PRO A 42 -6.09 19.91 2.36
N ASP A 43 -6.00 21.22 2.53
CA ASP A 43 -6.01 22.20 1.44
C ASP A 43 -4.59 22.68 1.05
N SER A 44 -3.55 22.10 1.68
CA SER A 44 -2.16 22.47 1.37
C SER A 44 -1.68 21.79 0.08
N LYS A 45 -0.69 22.39 -0.58
CA LYS A 45 0.01 21.78 -1.72
C LYS A 45 0.61 20.41 -1.40
N ASP A 46 0.80 20.10 -0.11
CA ASP A 46 1.41 18.86 0.36
C ASP A 46 0.35 17.78 0.69
N ALA A 47 -0.94 18.11 0.63
CA ALA A 47 -2.03 17.19 0.96
C ALA A 47 -2.07 15.99 0.02
N GLU A 48 -2.18 16.23 -1.30
CA GLU A 48 -2.25 15.15 -2.29
C GLU A 48 -1.00 14.26 -2.25
N PRO A 49 0.25 14.79 -2.30
CA PRO A 49 1.45 13.97 -2.18
C PRO A 49 1.50 13.19 -0.87
N SER A 50 1.02 13.76 0.24
CA SER A 50 0.98 13.06 1.52
C SER A 50 0.01 11.89 1.48
N LEU A 51 -1.18 12.06 0.92
CA LEU A 51 -2.13 10.96 0.84
C LEU A 51 -1.64 9.83 -0.08
N TYR A 52 -0.96 10.18 -1.19
CA TYR A 52 -0.28 9.20 -2.04
C TYR A 52 0.82 8.45 -1.27
N ASN A 53 1.70 9.19 -0.59
CA ASN A 53 2.80 8.60 0.19
C ASN A 53 2.29 7.71 1.33
N ALA A 54 1.17 8.06 1.95
CA ALA A 54 0.55 7.21 2.97
C ALA A 54 0.22 5.82 2.40
N SER A 55 -0.41 5.74 1.23
CA SER A 55 -0.67 4.45 0.56
C SER A 55 0.63 3.70 0.26
N TYR A 56 1.60 4.38 -0.36
CA TYR A 56 2.89 3.79 -0.71
C TYR A 56 3.59 3.15 0.50
N TYR A 57 3.56 3.82 1.65
CA TYR A 57 4.19 3.30 2.86
C TYR A 57 3.37 2.22 3.57
N TYR A 58 2.03 2.26 3.51
CA TYR A 58 1.21 1.13 3.98
C TYR A 58 1.48 -0.14 3.14
N VAL A 59 1.68 0.00 1.83
CA VAL A 59 2.12 -1.10 0.94
C VAL A 59 3.49 -1.64 1.35
N LYS A 60 4.45 -0.76 1.66
CA LYS A 60 5.78 -1.17 2.15
C LYS A 60 5.73 -1.86 3.51
N ALA A 61 4.75 -1.54 4.33
CA ALA A 61 4.49 -2.21 5.59
C ALA A 61 3.68 -3.51 5.44
N GLU A 62 3.27 -3.85 4.21
CA GLU A 62 2.35 -4.95 3.89
C GLU A 62 1.00 -4.84 4.63
N ASP A 63 0.61 -3.62 5.00
CA ASP A 63 -0.70 -3.33 5.58
C ASP A 63 -1.69 -3.06 4.44
N TRP A 64 -2.14 -4.14 3.83
CA TRP A 64 -3.02 -4.11 2.66
C TRP A 64 -4.37 -3.45 2.98
N ASN A 65 -4.89 -3.63 4.20
CA ASN A 65 -6.15 -3.03 4.61
C ASN A 65 -6.06 -1.51 4.65
N ASN A 66 -5.00 -0.95 5.25
CA ASN A 66 -4.80 0.49 5.25
C ASN A 66 -4.43 1.04 3.86
N ALA A 67 -3.64 0.31 3.06
CA ALA A 67 -3.37 0.69 1.68
C ALA A 67 -4.66 0.84 0.85
N ILE A 68 -5.58 -0.14 0.96
CA ILE A 68 -6.91 -0.10 0.32
C ILE A 68 -7.70 1.12 0.80
N ARG A 69 -7.78 1.34 2.11
CA ARG A 69 -8.51 2.47 2.71
C ARG A 69 -7.98 3.82 2.24
N ILE A 70 -6.64 3.98 2.17
CA ILE A 70 -6.03 5.21 1.69
C ILE A 70 -6.22 5.39 0.19
N ASN A 71 -6.14 4.33 -0.61
CA ASN A 71 -6.44 4.40 -2.04
C ASN A 71 -7.88 4.90 -2.27
N ASP A 72 -8.85 4.35 -1.56
CA ASP A 72 -10.25 4.78 -1.66
C ASP A 72 -10.41 6.25 -1.30
N LYS A 73 -9.75 6.69 -0.22
CA LYS A 73 -9.74 8.11 0.17
C LYS A 73 -9.09 8.99 -0.89
N TYR A 74 -7.96 8.58 -1.47
CA TYR A 74 -7.29 9.33 -2.53
C TYR A 74 -8.17 9.46 -3.77
N ILE A 75 -8.76 8.35 -4.24
CA ILE A 75 -9.63 8.34 -5.43
C ILE A 75 -10.87 9.22 -5.22
N ALA A 76 -11.44 9.23 -4.01
CA ALA A 76 -12.57 10.08 -3.67
C ALA A 76 -12.20 11.56 -3.60
N THR A 77 -10.97 11.88 -3.16
CA THR A 77 -10.52 13.26 -2.94
C THR A 77 -9.96 13.89 -4.21
N TYR A 78 -9.27 13.10 -5.04
CA TYR A 78 -8.56 13.54 -6.23
C TYR A 78 -8.98 12.71 -7.47
N PRO A 79 -10.28 12.66 -7.84
CA PRO A 79 -10.78 11.74 -8.86
C PRO A 79 -10.17 11.91 -10.25
N ASP A 80 -9.67 13.11 -10.56
CA ASP A 80 -9.06 13.46 -11.85
C ASP A 80 -7.52 13.36 -11.86
N ALA A 81 -6.89 13.10 -10.70
CA ALA A 81 -5.46 12.89 -10.63
C ALA A 81 -5.05 11.61 -11.38
N ALA A 82 -3.94 11.67 -12.10
CA ALA A 82 -3.43 10.52 -12.85
C ALA A 82 -3.22 9.29 -11.93
N ALA A 83 -2.69 9.52 -10.72
CA ALA A 83 -2.47 8.49 -9.72
C ALA A 83 -3.77 7.80 -9.26
N SER A 84 -4.93 8.45 -9.33
CA SER A 84 -6.20 7.82 -8.95
C SER A 84 -6.57 6.63 -9.85
N VAL A 85 -6.12 6.63 -11.10
CA VAL A 85 -6.31 5.47 -11.99
C VAL A 85 -5.48 4.29 -11.49
N ASP A 86 -4.21 4.53 -11.19
CA ASP A 86 -3.28 3.47 -10.76
C ASP A 86 -3.66 2.93 -9.39
N LEU A 87 -3.97 3.81 -8.43
CA LEU A 87 -4.41 3.42 -7.09
C LEU A 87 -5.73 2.64 -7.10
N TYR A 88 -6.63 2.94 -8.05
CA TYR A 88 -7.87 2.18 -8.21
C TYR A 88 -7.59 0.75 -8.70
N PHE A 89 -6.70 0.59 -9.67
CA PHE A 89 -6.29 -0.73 -10.14
C PHE A 89 -5.51 -1.52 -9.08
N ASP A 90 -4.62 -0.84 -8.35
CA ASP A 90 -3.81 -1.45 -7.29
C ASP A 90 -4.65 -1.95 -6.11
N LYS A 91 -5.80 -1.30 -5.83
CA LYS A 91 -6.74 -1.76 -4.79
C LYS A 91 -7.13 -3.22 -4.98
N ALA A 92 -7.40 -3.64 -6.22
CA ALA A 92 -7.71 -5.04 -6.52
C ALA A 92 -6.53 -5.96 -6.23
N LYS A 93 -5.29 -5.55 -6.53
CA LYS A 93 -4.08 -6.32 -6.19
C LYS A 93 -3.93 -6.48 -4.68
N TYR A 94 -4.29 -5.47 -3.89
CA TYR A 94 -4.20 -5.55 -2.43
C TYR A 94 -5.28 -6.47 -1.85
N TYR A 95 -6.48 -6.52 -2.43
CA TYR A 95 -7.46 -7.55 -2.08
C TYR A 95 -6.96 -8.98 -2.37
N LEU A 96 -6.21 -9.18 -3.47
CA LEU A 96 -5.55 -10.47 -3.73
C LEU A 96 -4.49 -10.80 -2.67
N LYS A 97 -3.75 -9.81 -2.16
CA LYS A 97 -2.81 -10.01 -1.04
C LYS A 97 -3.49 -10.41 0.27
N LEU A 98 -4.78 -10.12 0.41
CA LEU A 98 -5.63 -10.53 1.53
C LEU A 98 -6.40 -11.84 1.24
N ASP A 99 -6.09 -12.54 0.14
CA ASP A 99 -6.84 -13.70 -0.36
C ASP A 99 -8.34 -13.43 -0.59
N ASN A 100 -8.75 -12.16 -0.66
CA ASN A 100 -10.12 -11.75 -0.91
C ASN A 100 -10.37 -11.62 -2.42
N ILE A 101 -10.47 -12.77 -3.08
CA ILE A 101 -10.66 -12.87 -4.54
C ILE A 101 -12.01 -12.25 -4.96
N VAL A 102 -13.03 -12.33 -4.11
CA VAL A 102 -14.37 -11.80 -4.41
C VAL A 102 -14.32 -10.28 -4.61
N GLU A 103 -13.74 -9.54 -3.65
CA GLU A 103 -13.62 -8.09 -3.79
C GLU A 103 -12.60 -7.70 -4.85
N ALA A 104 -11.50 -8.46 -5.03
CA ALA A 104 -10.55 -8.20 -6.11
C ALA A 104 -11.23 -8.25 -7.50
N ASN A 105 -12.01 -9.30 -7.78
CA ASN A 105 -12.72 -9.46 -9.05
C ASN A 105 -13.74 -8.34 -9.28
N LYS A 106 -14.49 -7.97 -8.25
CA LYS A 106 -15.45 -6.86 -8.30
C LYS A 106 -14.76 -5.55 -8.66
N VAL A 107 -13.62 -5.24 -8.04
CA VAL A 107 -12.85 -4.03 -8.34
C VAL A 107 -12.31 -4.06 -9.77
N TYR A 108 -11.78 -5.19 -10.24
CA TYR A 108 -11.31 -5.33 -11.62
C TYR A 108 -12.43 -5.16 -12.65
N GLU A 109 -13.60 -5.74 -12.41
CA GLU A 109 -14.77 -5.59 -13.27
C GLU A 109 -15.21 -4.12 -13.34
N GLN A 110 -15.34 -3.45 -12.20
CA GLN A 110 -15.70 -2.04 -12.15
C GLN A 110 -14.66 -1.15 -12.84
N PHE A 111 -13.36 -1.46 -12.70
CA PHE A 111 -12.29 -0.75 -13.39
C PHE A 111 -12.39 -0.92 -14.91
N ALA A 112 -12.60 -2.15 -15.38
CA ALA A 112 -12.74 -2.47 -16.79
C ALA A 112 -13.97 -1.79 -17.41
N LEU A 113 -15.10 -1.77 -16.71
CA LEU A 113 -16.31 -1.06 -17.15
C LEU A 113 -16.07 0.46 -17.25
N LYS A 114 -15.41 1.07 -16.25
CA LYS A 114 -15.12 2.52 -16.25
C LYS A 114 -14.16 2.94 -17.37
N LYS A 115 -13.19 2.10 -17.74
CA LYS A 115 -12.23 2.37 -18.84
C LYS A 115 -12.76 1.92 -20.20
N GLY A 116 -13.59 0.89 -20.25
CA GLY A 116 -14.26 0.40 -21.45
C GLY A 116 -15.37 1.34 -21.93
N GLY A 117 -16.16 1.91 -21.03
CA GLY A 117 -17.23 2.86 -21.35
C GLY A 117 -16.75 4.27 -21.71
N LYS A 118 -15.47 4.60 -21.49
CA LYS A 118 -14.83 5.85 -21.95
C LYS A 118 -14.11 5.70 -23.30
N ARG A 119 -14.21 4.55 -23.96
CA ARG A 119 -13.82 4.34 -25.36
C ARG A 119 -15.04 4.54 -26.26
N CYS A 120 -15.50 5.78 -26.40
CA CYS A 120 -16.40 6.24 -27.46
C CYS A 120 -15.92 7.60 -27.92
#